data_AF-A0A4R0NB67-F1
#
_entry.id   AF-A0A4R0NB67-F1
#
_cell.length_a   1.000
_cell.length_b   1.000
_cell.length_c   1.000
_cell.angle_alpha   90.00
_cell.angle_beta   90.00
_cell.angle_gamma   90.00
#
_symmetry.space_group_name_H-M   'P 1'
#
loop_
_entity.id
_entity.type
_entity.pdbx_description
1 polymer ?
#
loop_
_entity_poly.entity_id
_entity_poly.type
_entity_poly.pdbx_seq_one_letter_code
_entity_poly.pdbx_strand_id
1 'polypeptide(L)'
;MEPFNIKIGYGEKEVTLTILPIETGYYKVIYFGGILGAVCYDEPSDCWQAVPADEIEAGDLPFYKHDLNADRLEIVLNDGCIQEIGTEIENRIA
;
A
#
# COMPACT_ATOMS: atom_id res chain seq x y z
N MET A 1 -6.15 14.28 2.23
CA MET A 1 -6.14 14.10 0.75
C MET A 1 -7.21 13.09 0.38
N GLU A 2 -7.77 13.18 -0.83
CA GLU A 2 -8.70 12.15 -1.31
C GLU A 2 -7.96 10.85 -1.70
N PRO A 3 -8.63 9.69 -1.64
CA PRO A 3 -8.05 8.43 -2.11
C PRO A 3 -7.74 8.47 -3.60
N PHE A 4 -6.69 7.78 -4.02
CA PHE A 4 -6.28 7.70 -5.43
C PHE A 4 -5.72 6.33 -5.76
N ASN A 5 -5.64 6.02 -7.06
CA ASN A 5 -5.06 4.77 -7.53
C ASN A 5 -3.65 4.98 -8.05
N ILE A 6 -2.78 3.99 -7.79
CA ILE A 6 -1.46 3.86 -8.40
C ILE A 6 -1.35 2.51 -9.11
N LYS A 7 -0.32 2.36 -9.94
CA LYS A 7 0.02 1.11 -10.60
C LYS A 7 1.45 0.73 -10.25
N ILE A 8 1.65 -0.51 -9.84
CA ILE A 8 2.98 -1.06 -9.56
C ILE A 8 3.19 -2.36 -10.33
N GLY A 9 4.45 -2.67 -10.64
CA GLY A 9 4.85 -3.99 -11.10
C GLY A 9 4.78 -5.01 -9.97
N TYR A 10 4.37 -6.24 -10.30
CA TYR A 10 4.43 -7.38 -9.39
C TYR A 10 4.72 -8.67 -10.17
N GLY A 11 5.99 -9.05 -10.22
CA GLY A 11 6.47 -10.11 -11.10
C GLY A 11 6.30 -9.72 -12.57
N GLU A 12 5.59 -10.54 -13.35
CA GLU A 12 5.27 -10.27 -14.75
C GLU A 12 3.94 -9.51 -14.94
N LYS A 13 3.29 -9.10 -13.85
CA LYS A 13 1.97 -8.46 -13.86
C LYS A 13 2.06 -7.00 -13.40
N GLU A 14 1.07 -6.21 -13.80
CA GLU A 14 0.81 -4.89 -13.24
C GLU A 14 -0.38 -4.99 -12.28
N VAL A 15 -0.29 -4.31 -11.14
CA VAL A 15 -1.33 -4.27 -10.12
C VAL A 15 -1.78 -2.84 -9.90
N THR A 16 -3.10 -2.63 -9.89
CA THR A 16 -3.68 -1.37 -9.42
C THR A 16 -3.95 -1.45 -7.92
N LEU A 17 -3.41 -0.48 -7.19
CA LEU A 17 -3.60 -0.32 -5.74
C LEU A 17 -4.35 0.98 -5.48
N THR A 18 -5.23 0.97 -4.50
CA THR A 18 -5.86 2.18 -3.98
C THR A 18 -5.07 2.65 -2.77
N ILE A 19 -4.63 3.90 -2.82
CA ILE A 19 -3.93 4.59 -1.75
C ILE A 19 -4.93 5.47 -1.01
N LEU A 20 -5.06 5.21 0.29
CA LEU A 20 -5.90 5.99 1.20
C LEU A 20 -4.98 6.75 2.17
N PRO A 21 -4.82 8.07 2.00
CA PRO A 21 -4.03 8.91 2.90
C PRO A 21 -4.70 8.99 4.28
N ILE A 22 -3.92 8.84 5.35
CA ILE A 22 -4.39 8.97 6.74
C ILE A 22 -3.78 10.23 7.35
N GLU A 23 -4.56 10.92 8.18
CA GLU A 23 -4.17 12.21 8.78
C GLU A 23 -2.89 12.13 9.62
N THR A 24 -2.57 10.95 10.17
CA THR A 24 -1.36 10.68 10.95
C THR A 24 -0.09 10.56 10.11
N GLY A 25 -0.16 10.75 8.77
CA GLY A 25 1.00 10.85 7.90
C GLY A 25 1.42 9.54 7.20
N TYR A 26 0.66 8.46 7.37
CA TYR A 26 0.86 7.23 6.60
C TYR A 26 -0.24 7.04 5.55
N TYR A 27 -0.01 6.11 4.62
CA TYR A 27 -0.90 5.78 3.53
C TYR A 27 -1.30 4.31 3.62
N LYS A 28 -2.60 4.01 3.72
CA LYS A 28 -3.08 2.63 3.60
C LYS A 28 -3.02 2.19 2.15
N VAL A 29 -2.53 0.98 1.94
CA VAL A 29 -2.44 0.33 0.64
C VAL A 29 -3.56 -0.70 0.54
N ILE A 30 -4.47 -0.50 -0.40
CA ILE A 30 -5.69 -1.31 -0.55
C ILE A 30 -5.68 -2.05 -1.88
N TYR A 31 -6.03 -3.33 -1.85
CA TYR A 31 -6.19 -4.17 -3.03
C TYR A 31 -7.51 -4.94 -2.93
N PHE A 32 -8.35 -4.83 -3.96
CA PHE A 32 -9.71 -5.42 -3.99
C PHE A 32 -10.54 -5.16 -2.72
N GLY A 33 -10.47 -3.93 -2.20
CA GLY A 33 -11.21 -3.53 -1.00
C GLY A 33 -10.70 -4.12 0.32
N GLY A 34 -9.54 -4.79 0.31
CA GLY A 34 -8.83 -5.23 1.51
C GLY A 34 -7.54 -4.46 1.74
N ILE A 35 -7.21 -4.16 2.99
CA ILE A 35 -5.96 -3.49 3.37
C ILE A 35 -4.81 -4.50 3.27
N LEU A 36 -3.87 -4.27 2.36
CA LEU A 36 -2.62 -5.04 2.29
C LEU A 36 -1.67 -4.66 3.44
N GLY A 37 -1.69 -3.38 3.81
CA GLY A 37 -0.87 -2.80 4.85
C GLY A 37 -0.88 -1.28 4.72
N ALA A 38 0.15 -0.63 5.23
CA ALA A 38 0.34 0.80 5.09
C ALA A 38 1.83 1.13 4.95
N VAL A 39 2.11 2.26 4.32
CA VAL A 39 3.46 2.78 4.12
C VAL A 39 3.55 4.23 4.62
N CYS A 40 4.71 4.61 5.12
CA CYS A 40 5.05 5.98 5.50
C CYS A 40 6.44 6.34 4.98
N TYR A 41 6.67 7.64 4.80
CA TYR A 41 8.01 8.15 4.54
C TYR A 41 8.72 8.39 5.87
N ASP A 42 9.88 7.79 6.05
CA ASP A 42 10.72 7.97 7.23
C ASP A 42 11.82 8.99 6.95
N GLU A 43 11.56 10.25 7.33
CA GLU A 43 12.46 11.39 7.14
C GLU A 43 13.90 11.14 7.65
N PRO A 44 14.14 10.55 8.84
CA PRO A 44 15.48 10.19 9.28
C PRO A 44 16.27 9.25 8.36
N SER A 45 15.61 8.30 7.72
CA SER A 45 16.28 7.33 6.83
C SER A 45 16.16 7.67 5.35
N ASP A 46 15.38 8.72 5.03
CA ASP A 46 15.13 9.20 3.67
C ASP A 46 14.58 8.08 2.76
N CYS A 47 13.68 7.25 3.30
CA CYS A 47 13.08 6.14 2.56
C CYS A 47 11.65 5.80 3.00
N TRP A 48 10.93 5.11 2.12
CA TRP A 48 9.62 4.56 2.43
C TRP A 48 9.73 3.30 3.28
N GLN A 49 8.85 3.15 4.26
CA GLN A 49 8.82 2.00 5.16
C GLN A 49 7.41 1.47 5.34
N ALA A 50 7.29 0.19 5.68
CA ALA A 50 6.02 -0.37 6.11
C ALA A 50 5.67 0.08 7.53
N VAL A 51 4.40 0.40 7.74
CA VAL A 51 3.84 0.62 9.07
C VAL A 51 3.61 -0.73 9.74
N PRO A 52 3.98 -0.92 11.03
CA PRO A 52 3.68 -2.13 11.77
C PRO A 52 2.20 -2.47 11.76
N ALA A 53 1.84 -3.73 11.54
CA ALA A 53 0.45 -4.14 11.32
C ALA A 53 -0.48 -3.84 12.52
N ASP A 54 0.06 -3.81 13.73
CA ASP A 54 -0.63 -3.46 14.97
C ASP A 54 -0.88 -1.95 15.14
N GLU A 55 -0.19 -1.11 14.37
CA GLU A 55 -0.40 0.34 14.30
C GLU A 55 -1.37 0.75 13.18
N ILE A 56 -1.74 -0.19 12.31
CA ILE A 56 -2.69 0.06 11.21
C ILE A 56 -4.12 -0.07 11.72
N GLU A 57 -4.81 1.05 11.84
CA GLU A 57 -6.24 1.04 12.12
C GLU A 57 -7.02 0.56 10.89
N ALA A 58 -7.68 -0.59 10.95
CA ALA A 58 -8.44 -1.12 9.82
C ALA A 58 -9.63 -0.22 9.42
N GLY A 59 -10.31 0.36 10.41
CA GLY A 59 -11.57 1.08 10.21
C GLY A 59 -12.64 0.16 9.64
N ASP A 60 -13.30 0.58 8.56
CA ASP A 60 -14.39 -0.16 7.92
C ASP A 60 -13.91 -1.23 6.90
N LEU A 61 -12.62 -1.26 6.57
CA LEU A 61 -12.08 -2.21 5.59
C LEU A 61 -11.41 -3.39 6.29
N PRO A 62 -11.65 -4.64 5.83
CA PRO A 62 -10.92 -5.79 6.34
C PRO A 62 -9.47 -5.76 5.86
N PHE A 63 -8.58 -6.40 6.61
CA PHE A 63 -7.27 -6.76 6.08
C PHE A 63 -7.42 -7.75 4.92
N TYR A 64 -6.63 -7.54 3.87
CA TYR A 64 -6.60 -8.41 2.72
C TYR A 64 -6.13 -9.80 3.14
N LYS A 65 -6.89 -10.82 2.73
CA LYS A 65 -6.50 -12.21 2.83
C LYS A 65 -6.50 -12.78 1.43
N HIS A 66 -5.37 -13.35 1.05
CA HIS A 66 -5.28 -14.05 -0.22
C HIS A 66 -6.24 -15.24 -0.21
N ASP A 67 -7.09 -15.33 -1.22
CA ASP A 67 -8.00 -16.45 -1.44
C ASP A 67 -7.48 -17.26 -2.63
N LEU A 68 -7.03 -18.48 -2.36
CA LEU A 68 -6.48 -19.41 -3.36
C LEU A 68 -7.47 -19.77 -4.48
N ASN A 69 -8.77 -19.51 -4.27
CA ASN A 69 -9.81 -19.78 -5.26
C ASN A 69 -10.20 -18.55 -6.10
N ALA A 70 -9.65 -17.38 -5.77
CA ALA A 70 -9.89 -16.15 -6.50
C ALA A 70 -8.71 -15.85 -7.44
N ASP A 71 -8.98 -15.20 -8.58
CA ASP A 71 -7.94 -14.73 -9.51
C ASP A 71 -7.23 -13.47 -8.97
N ARG A 72 -6.88 -13.48 -7.68
CA ARG A 72 -6.25 -12.37 -6.97
C ARG A 72 -4.81 -12.74 -6.64
N LEU A 73 -3.95 -11.74 -6.61
CA LEU A 73 -2.54 -11.98 -6.32
C LEU A 73 -2.29 -12.06 -4.82
N GLU A 74 -1.33 -12.90 -4.43
CA GLU A 74 -0.69 -12.86 -3.13
C GLU A 74 0.37 -11.76 -3.15
N ILE A 75 -0.06 -10.55 -2.79
CA ILE A 75 0.82 -9.38 -2.76
C ILE A 75 1.46 -9.30 -1.39
N VAL A 76 2.80 -9.35 -1.36
CA VAL A 76 3.60 -9.14 -0.16
C VAL A 76 4.27 -7.77 -0.26
N LEU A 77 4.04 -6.93 0.76
CA LEU A 77 4.68 -5.62 0.90
C LEU A 77 6.12 -5.80 1.42
N ASN A 78 7.00 -6.30 0.55
CA ASN A 78 8.44 -6.31 0.83
C ASN A 78 9.06 -4.95 0.53
N ASP A 79 10.33 -4.76 0.90
CA ASP A 79 11.03 -3.49 0.76
C ASP A 79 10.98 -2.91 -0.67
N GLY A 80 11.13 -3.77 -1.69
CA GLY A 80 11.06 -3.34 -3.09
C GLY A 80 9.67 -2.82 -3.48
N CYS A 81 8.62 -3.55 -3.09
CA CYS A 81 7.23 -3.15 -3.30
C CYS A 81 6.90 -1.84 -2.56
N ILE A 82 7.41 -1.69 -1.33
CA ILE A 82 7.23 -0.47 -0.53
C ILE A 82 7.88 0.74 -1.22
N GLN A 83 9.12 0.61 -1.71
CA GLN A 83 9.77 1.71 -2.43
C GLN A 83 9.01 2.08 -3.70
N GLU A 84 8.56 1.10 -4.49
CA GLU A 84 7.82 1.36 -5.72
C GLU A 84 6.48 2.06 -5.44
N ILE A 85 5.74 1.61 -4.43
CA ILE A 85 4.52 2.30 -3.96
C ILE A 85 4.83 3.73 -3.55
N GLY A 86 5.90 3.93 -2.77
CA GLY A 86 6.34 5.25 -2.31
C GLY A 86 6.65 6.21 -3.45
N THR A 87 7.44 5.75 -4.43
CA THR A 87 7.75 6.53 -5.64
C THR A 87 6.49 6.92 -6.41
N GLU A 88 5.52 6.01 -6.56
CA GLU A 88 4.25 6.32 -7.22
C GLU A 88 3.39 7.31 -6.41
N ILE A 89 3.44 7.26 -5.09
CA ILE A 89 2.80 8.26 -4.21
C ILE A 89 3.44 9.63 -4.44
N GLU A 90 4.78 9.73 -4.38
CA GLU A 90 5.53 10.97 -4.63
C GLU A 90 5.19 11.58 -5.99
N ASN A 91 5.24 10.78 -7.05
CA ASN A 91 4.88 11.20 -8.42
C ASN A 91 3.44 11.73 -8.52
N ARG A 92 2.55 11.29 -7.63
CA ARG A 92 1.14 11.71 -7.64
C ARG A 92 0.90 13.01 -6.86
N ILE A 93 1.72 13.29 -5.85
CA ILE A 93 1.55 14.42 -4.91
C ILE A 93 2.51 15.59 -5.17
N ALA A 94 3.58 15.37 -5.94
CA ALA A 94 4.46 16.41 -6.46
C ALA A 94 3.72 17.35 -7.44
#